data_AF-A0A352VFM7-F1
#
_entry.id   AF-A0A352VFM7-F1
#
_cell.length_a   1.000
_cell.length_b   1.000
_cell.length_c   1.000
_cell.angle_alpha   90.00
_cell.angle_beta   90.00
_cell.angle_gamma   90.00
#
_symmetry.space_group_name_H-M   'P 1'
#
loop_
_entity.id
_entity.type
_entity.pdbx_description
1 polymer ?
#
loop_
_entity_poly.entity_id
_entity_poly.type
_entity_poly.pdbx_seq_one_letter_code
_entity_poly.pdbx_strand_id
1 'polypeptide(L)'
;MITIHNSVFNAKRFFYLLKNELFGTMRFYSIFLGIIGGLILLSGIMSGFNITTTDYSNFTGVIIIAGLIMASKAFPATYDTEQLIAFLMVPVSNVERFAAKLINTLFILFIASITTIIITSSFIKVISFISHGTALAFFNPFTLDMLQSFGFFIVLHSIYFTGSLLFKSSRFMKTTLSIIAFFIITGISVMTFMSLSLVDFFMKSFGSTMPNSFGVFNDSMNFPVLSVVWNIFLILLPIALYSISYIRMKKLEVK
;
A
#
# COMPACT_ATOMS: atom_id res chain seq x y z
N MET A 1 22.82 -29.71 -14.20
CA MET A 1 21.91 -28.70 -13.62
C MET A 1 21.26 -29.34 -12.41
N ILE A 2 21.76 -29.07 -11.20
CA ILE A 2 21.25 -29.68 -9.97
C ILE A 2 20.12 -28.79 -9.47
N THR A 3 18.88 -29.10 -9.85
CA THR A 3 17.70 -28.49 -9.24
C THR A 3 17.51 -29.14 -7.88
N ILE A 4 17.97 -28.48 -6.82
CA ILE A 4 17.64 -28.88 -5.45
C ILE A 4 16.16 -28.55 -5.25
N HIS A 5 15.28 -29.48 -5.62
CA HIS A 5 13.85 -29.42 -5.34
C HIS A 5 13.64 -29.57 -3.83
N ASN A 6 13.85 -28.50 -3.08
CA ASN A 6 13.47 -28.46 -1.67
C ASN A 6 12.03 -27.93 -1.59
N SER A 7 11.09 -28.85 -1.79
CA SER A 7 9.64 -28.55 -1.83
C SER A 7 9.05 -28.32 -0.44
N VAL A 8 9.78 -28.65 0.63
CA VAL A 8 9.28 -28.57 2.01
C VAL A 8 9.65 -27.23 2.63
N PHE A 9 8.64 -26.54 3.14
CA PHE A 9 8.82 -25.31 3.89
C PHE A 9 9.57 -25.58 5.20
N ASN A 10 10.63 -24.82 5.47
CA ASN A 10 11.42 -24.88 6.68
C ASN A 10 11.49 -23.51 7.37
N ALA A 11 10.85 -23.43 8.54
CA ALA A 11 10.76 -22.20 9.32
C ALA A 11 12.13 -21.59 9.70
N LYS A 12 13.15 -22.41 9.99
CA LYS A 12 14.48 -21.91 10.36
C LYS A 12 15.13 -21.20 9.18
N ARG A 13 15.10 -21.81 8.00
CA ARG A 13 15.63 -21.23 6.76
C ARG A 13 14.89 -19.96 6.37
N PHE A 14 13.56 -19.98 6.46
CA PHE A 14 12.73 -18.81 6.26
C PHE A 14 13.14 -17.65 7.18
N PHE A 15 13.36 -17.91 8.47
CA PHE A 15 13.76 -16.86 9.41
C PHE A 15 15.16 -16.29 9.10
N TYR A 16 16.13 -17.13 8.73
CA TYR A 16 17.46 -16.65 8.30
C TYR A 16 17.37 -15.78 7.05
N LEU A 17 16.53 -16.16 6.09
CA LEU A 17 16.29 -15.36 4.88
C LEU A 17 15.67 -14.01 5.23
N LEU A 18 14.63 -14.02 6.06
CA LEU A 18 13.95 -12.80 6.51
C LEU A 18 14.91 -11.88 7.27
N LYS A 19 15.75 -12.44 8.15
CA LYS A 19 16.82 -11.70 8.85
C LYS A 19 17.79 -11.07 7.86
N ASN A 20 18.26 -11.82 6.86
CA ASN A 20 19.17 -11.31 5.84
C ASN A 20 18.56 -10.16 5.02
N GLU A 21 17.29 -10.31 4.62
CA GLU A 21 16.53 -9.28 3.90
C GLU A 21 16.36 -8.00 4.73
N LEU A 22 16.09 -8.14 6.03
CA LEU A 22 16.00 -7.02 6.95
C LEU A 22 17.33 -6.25 7.04
N PHE A 23 18.45 -6.95 7.20
CA PHE A 23 19.76 -6.30 7.25
C PHE A 23 20.11 -5.61 5.92
N GLY A 24 19.78 -6.24 4.79
CA GLY A 24 19.98 -5.64 3.47
C GLY A 24 19.16 -4.35 3.25
N THR A 25 18.01 -4.23 3.92
CA THR A 25 17.11 -3.08 3.81
C THR A 25 17.18 -2.12 4.99
N MET A 26 18.00 -2.41 6.00
CA MET A 26 18.07 -1.66 7.26
C MET A 26 18.40 -0.17 7.05
N ARG A 27 19.34 0.14 6.15
CA ARG A 27 19.69 1.54 5.83
C ARG A 27 18.48 2.33 5.32
N PHE A 28 17.66 1.71 4.48
CA PHE A 28 16.44 2.34 3.96
C PHE A 28 15.43 2.55 5.09
N TYR A 29 15.21 1.55 5.94
CA TYR A 29 14.33 1.67 7.10
C TYR A 29 14.78 2.81 8.03
N SER A 30 16.07 2.88 8.39
CA SER A 30 16.56 3.94 9.29
C SER A 30 16.36 5.34 8.73
N ILE A 31 16.65 5.55 7.43
CA ILE A 31 16.41 6.85 6.78
C ILE A 31 14.92 7.16 6.79
N PHE A 32 14.09 6.19 6.44
CA PHE A 32 12.65 6.38 6.34
C PHE A 32 11.98 6.68 7.68
N LEU A 33 12.29 5.88 8.71
CA LEU A 33 11.79 6.12 10.07
C LEU A 33 12.33 7.44 10.64
N GLY A 34 13.57 7.80 10.31
CA GLY A 34 14.14 9.12 10.64
C GLY A 34 13.35 10.27 10.00
N ILE A 35 12.94 10.14 8.74
CA ILE A 35 12.09 11.13 8.06
C ILE A 35 10.73 11.24 8.74
N ILE A 36 10.04 10.12 9.01
CA ILE A 36 8.74 10.14 9.69
C ILE A 36 8.87 10.80 11.06
N GLY A 37 9.82 10.32 11.88
CA GLY A 37 10.03 10.85 13.22
C GLY A 37 10.40 12.33 13.21
N GLY A 38 11.28 12.74 12.30
CA GLY A 38 11.67 14.13 12.11
C GLY A 38 10.52 15.03 11.68
N LEU A 39 9.68 14.59 10.74
CA LEU A 39 8.51 15.36 10.30
C LEU A 39 7.47 15.51 11.40
N ILE A 40 7.23 14.46 12.20
CA ILE A 40 6.31 14.51 13.36
C ILE A 40 6.85 15.48 14.41
N LEU A 41 8.14 15.41 14.73
CA LEU A 41 8.78 16.33 15.68
C LEU A 41 8.71 17.78 15.19
N LEU A 42 9.02 18.02 13.92
CA LEU A 42 8.97 19.36 13.32
C LEU A 42 7.54 19.92 13.31
N SER A 43 6.55 19.10 12.96
CA SER A 43 5.12 19.46 13.06
C SER A 43 4.73 19.79 14.51
N GLY A 44 5.25 19.04 15.48
CA GLY A 44 5.10 19.34 16.90
C GLY A 44 5.65 20.70 17.31
N ILE A 45 6.87 21.02 16.87
CA ILE A 45 7.49 22.31 17.17
C ILE A 45 6.68 23.46 16.55
N MET A 46 6.26 23.32 15.29
CA MET A 46 5.48 24.34 14.59
C MET A 46 4.10 24.58 15.18
N SER A 47 3.49 23.54 15.78
CA SER A 47 2.20 23.63 16.48
C SER A 47 2.33 24.04 17.95
N GLY A 48 3.52 24.41 18.42
CA GLY A 48 3.74 24.74 19.84
C GLY A 48 3.52 23.54 20.77
N PHE A 49 3.82 22.34 20.28
CA PHE A 49 3.59 21.05 20.94
C PHE A 49 2.12 20.75 21.27
N ASN A 50 1.17 21.36 20.56
CA ASN A 50 -0.27 21.06 20.64
C ASN A 50 -0.70 20.19 19.44
N ILE A 51 -0.07 19.03 19.27
CA ILE A 51 -0.44 18.09 18.20
C ILE A 51 -1.77 17.44 18.53
N THR A 52 -2.67 17.41 17.56
CA THR A 52 -3.98 16.76 17.64
C THR A 52 -3.97 15.39 16.97
N THR A 53 -5.01 14.60 17.22
CA THR A 53 -5.14 13.27 16.60
C THR A 53 -5.22 13.31 15.07
N THR A 54 -5.72 14.41 14.51
CA THR A 54 -5.82 14.65 13.05
C THR A 54 -4.47 14.91 12.39
N ASP A 55 -3.47 15.36 13.14
CA ASP A 55 -2.14 15.55 12.59
C ASP A 55 -1.47 14.20 12.33
N TYR A 56 -1.78 13.17 13.15
CA TYR A 56 -1.23 11.83 12.98
C TYR A 56 -1.74 11.12 11.71
N SER A 57 -2.98 11.39 11.27
CA SER A 57 -3.52 10.82 10.03
C SER A 57 -2.79 11.31 8.78
N ASN A 58 -2.19 12.51 8.81
CA ASN A 58 -1.43 13.04 7.67
C ASN A 58 -0.15 12.22 7.41
N PHE A 59 0.43 11.62 8.45
CA PHE A 59 1.62 10.78 8.31
C PHE A 59 1.33 9.40 7.73
N THR A 60 0.07 8.94 7.77
CA THR A 60 -0.34 7.68 7.14
C THR A 60 -0.07 7.69 5.64
N GLY A 61 -0.25 8.82 4.97
CA GLY A 61 0.09 8.97 3.55
C GLY A 61 1.58 8.72 3.27
N VAL A 62 2.46 9.22 4.15
CA VAL A 62 3.92 9.00 4.04
C VAL A 62 4.27 7.53 4.21
N ILE A 63 3.65 6.85 5.18
CA ILE A 63 3.82 5.40 5.40
C ILE A 63 3.37 4.61 4.18
N ILE A 64 2.21 4.95 3.62
CA ILE A 64 1.69 4.31 2.41
C ILE A 64 2.70 4.47 1.27
N ILE A 65 3.10 5.71 0.94
CA ILE A 65 4.01 5.98 -0.17
C ILE A 65 5.31 5.19 -0.04
N ALA A 66 5.91 5.17 1.15
CA ALA A 66 7.16 4.44 1.35
C ALA A 66 6.98 2.93 1.24
N GLY A 67 5.88 2.38 1.72
CA GLY A 67 5.58 0.97 1.53
C GLY A 67 5.35 0.61 0.07
N LEU A 68 4.76 1.49 -0.74
CA LEU A 68 4.68 1.29 -2.19
C LEU A 68 6.05 1.32 -2.86
N ILE A 69 6.94 2.22 -2.43
CA ILE A 69 8.33 2.26 -2.91
C ILE A 69 9.05 0.95 -2.54
N MET A 70 8.92 0.46 -1.31
CA MET A 70 9.54 -0.80 -0.91
C MET A 70 8.94 -2.00 -1.66
N ALA A 71 7.62 -2.07 -1.81
CA ALA A 71 6.94 -3.09 -2.58
C ALA A 71 7.44 -3.14 -4.03
N SER A 72 7.61 -1.98 -4.66
CA SER A 72 8.14 -1.86 -6.02
C SER A 72 9.59 -2.37 -6.16
N LYS A 73 10.36 -2.34 -5.06
CA LYS A 73 11.75 -2.78 -4.96
C LYS A 73 11.90 -4.20 -4.44
N ALA A 74 10.82 -4.91 -4.13
CA ALA A 74 10.87 -6.23 -3.48
C ALA A 74 11.68 -7.27 -4.27
N PHE A 75 11.61 -7.26 -5.61
CA PHE A 75 12.28 -8.23 -6.48
C PHE A 75 13.35 -7.61 -7.39
N PRO A 76 14.46 -7.06 -6.86
CA PRO A 76 15.52 -6.42 -7.66
C PRO A 76 16.14 -7.39 -8.67
N ALA A 77 16.31 -8.65 -8.26
CA ALA A 77 17.10 -9.67 -8.92
C ALA A 77 16.50 -10.29 -10.20
N THR A 78 15.25 -9.99 -10.56
CA THR A 78 14.56 -10.71 -11.64
C THR A 78 15.14 -10.46 -13.05
N TYR A 79 15.94 -9.41 -13.22
CA TYR A 79 16.26 -8.88 -14.55
C TYR A 79 17.74 -8.63 -14.82
N ASP A 80 18.55 -8.60 -13.76
CA ASP A 80 20.00 -8.50 -13.85
C ASP A 80 20.55 -9.92 -13.71
N THR A 81 21.33 -10.38 -14.68
CA THR A 81 21.77 -11.78 -14.78
C THR A 81 22.60 -12.20 -13.56
N GLU A 82 23.44 -11.31 -13.03
CA GLU A 82 24.26 -11.61 -11.86
C GLU A 82 23.41 -11.74 -10.60
N GLN A 83 22.48 -10.81 -10.40
CA GLN A 83 21.57 -10.86 -9.26
C GLN A 83 20.60 -12.04 -9.36
N LEU A 84 20.16 -12.41 -10.57
CA LEU A 84 19.32 -13.56 -10.82
C LEU A 84 20.05 -14.85 -10.45
N ILE A 85 21.32 -14.99 -10.85
CA ILE A 85 22.14 -16.15 -10.48
C ILE A 85 22.32 -16.22 -8.96
N ALA A 86 22.70 -15.12 -8.32
CA ALA A 86 22.83 -15.06 -6.86
C ALA A 86 21.50 -15.38 -6.15
N PHE A 87 20.39 -14.92 -6.72
CA PHE A 87 19.04 -15.21 -6.26
C PHE A 87 18.73 -16.71 -6.38
N LEU A 88 18.97 -17.34 -7.54
CA LEU A 88 18.71 -18.76 -7.76
C LEU A 88 19.66 -19.68 -6.95
N MET A 89 20.87 -19.21 -6.63
CA MET A 89 21.84 -19.96 -5.82
C MET A 89 21.42 -20.11 -4.35
N VAL A 90 20.53 -19.25 -3.83
CA VAL A 90 20.05 -19.39 -2.46
C VAL A 90 19.16 -20.64 -2.37
N PRO A 91 19.51 -21.66 -1.57
CA PRO A 91 18.79 -22.93 -1.48
C PRO A 91 17.52 -22.74 -0.64
N VAL A 92 16.56 -22.01 -1.18
CA VAL A 92 15.33 -21.55 -0.52
C VAL A 92 14.14 -21.85 -1.42
N SER A 93 13.03 -22.31 -0.84
CA SER A 93 11.79 -22.56 -1.58
C SER A 93 11.14 -21.25 -2.04
N ASN A 94 10.46 -21.30 -3.17
CA ASN A 94 9.78 -20.14 -3.77
C ASN A 94 8.76 -19.53 -2.81
N VAL A 95 8.06 -20.39 -2.07
CA VAL A 95 7.06 -19.96 -1.08
C VAL A 95 7.74 -19.19 0.05
N GLU A 96 8.85 -19.72 0.58
CA GLU A 96 9.64 -19.06 1.64
C GLU A 96 10.11 -17.67 1.19
N ARG A 97 10.59 -17.59 -0.04
CA ARG A 97 11.12 -16.37 -0.62
C ARG A 97 10.05 -15.30 -0.84
N PHE A 98 8.93 -15.72 -1.43
CA PHE A 98 7.78 -14.85 -1.64
C PHE A 98 7.24 -14.33 -0.30
N ALA A 99 7.06 -15.22 0.67
CA ALA A 99 6.59 -14.87 2.01
C ALA A 99 7.57 -13.93 2.72
N ALA A 100 8.88 -14.13 2.58
CA ALA A 100 9.88 -13.30 3.25
C ALA A 100 9.85 -11.87 2.71
N LYS A 101 9.75 -11.71 1.37
CA LYS A 101 9.61 -10.40 0.74
C LYS A 101 8.31 -9.72 1.14
N LEU A 102 7.19 -10.44 1.11
CA LEU A 102 5.87 -9.92 1.48
C LEU A 102 5.87 -9.47 2.95
N ILE A 103 6.39 -10.28 3.86
CA ILE A 103 6.43 -9.95 5.29
C ILE A 103 7.33 -8.75 5.55
N ASN A 104 8.48 -8.66 4.87
CA ASN A 104 9.41 -7.55 5.01
C ASN A 104 8.77 -6.22 4.56
N THR A 105 8.19 -6.18 3.37
CA THR A 105 7.66 -4.92 2.81
C THR A 105 6.30 -4.52 3.38
N LEU A 106 5.46 -5.49 3.76
CA LEU A 106 4.12 -5.22 4.28
C LEU A 106 4.12 -5.06 5.81
N PHE A 107 4.46 -6.12 6.54
CA PHE A 107 4.26 -6.17 8.00
C PHE A 107 5.37 -5.45 8.74
N ILE A 108 6.64 -5.72 8.42
CA ILE A 108 7.75 -5.17 9.20
C ILE A 108 7.85 -3.66 9.03
N LEU A 109 7.67 -3.14 7.82
CA LEU A 109 7.63 -1.71 7.57
C LEU A 109 6.50 -1.03 8.36
N PHE A 110 5.30 -1.61 8.34
CA PHE A 110 4.13 -1.05 8.99
C PHE A 110 4.30 -1.02 10.52
N ILE A 111 4.73 -2.14 11.11
CA ILE A 111 5.01 -2.25 12.54
C ILE A 111 6.11 -1.28 12.96
N ALA A 112 7.20 -1.19 12.19
CA ALA A 112 8.28 -0.25 12.48
C ALA A 112 7.79 1.20 12.43
N SER A 113 6.97 1.55 11.43
CA SER A 113 6.41 2.90 11.28
C SER A 113 5.47 3.28 12.43
N ILE A 114 4.57 2.38 12.83
CA ILE A 114 3.69 2.59 13.98
C ILE A 114 4.53 2.78 15.25
N THR A 115 5.53 1.92 15.45
CA THR A 115 6.40 2.00 16.63
C THR A 115 7.12 3.34 16.69
N THR A 116 7.63 3.84 15.57
CA THR A 116 8.24 5.17 15.49
C THR A 116 7.26 6.28 15.83
N ILE A 117 6.02 6.23 15.34
CA ILE A 117 4.97 7.22 15.66
C ILE A 117 4.64 7.19 17.16
N ILE A 118 4.53 6.01 17.77
CA ILE A 118 4.27 5.88 19.21
C ILE A 118 5.42 6.48 20.02
N ILE A 119 6.68 6.20 19.65
CA ILE A 119 7.85 6.73 20.34
C ILE A 119 7.92 8.25 20.21
N THR A 120 7.77 8.79 19.00
CA THR A 120 7.87 10.24 18.75
C THR A 120 6.71 11.01 19.38
N SER A 121 5.49 10.50 19.31
CA SER A 121 4.32 11.10 19.98
C SER A 121 4.48 11.11 21.51
N SER A 122 5.01 10.02 22.09
CA SER A 122 5.31 9.95 23.53
C SER A 122 6.35 11.00 23.92
N PHE A 123 7.39 11.18 23.11
CA PHE A 123 8.41 12.18 23.34
C PHE A 123 7.86 13.61 23.31
N ILE A 124 7.04 13.92 22.30
CA ILE A 124 6.38 15.23 22.16
C ILE A 124 5.46 15.52 23.34
N LYS A 125 4.72 14.51 23.81
CA LYS A 125 3.85 14.65 24.98
C LYS A 125 4.64 14.97 26.25
N VAL A 126 5.77 14.30 26.48
CA VAL A 126 6.63 14.60 27.65
C VAL A 126 7.11 16.04 27.60
N ILE A 127 7.54 16.52 26.44
CA ILE A 127 7.97 17.91 26.26
C ILE A 127 6.79 18.88 26.47
N SER A 128 5.63 18.59 25.90
CA SER A 128 4.42 19.41 26.03
C SER A 128 3.96 19.51 27.50
N PHE A 129 3.98 18.39 28.22
CA PHE A 129 3.64 18.36 29.65
C PHE A 129 4.59 19.21 30.49
N ILE A 130 5.90 19.13 30.23
CA ILE A 130 6.90 19.93 30.96
C ILE A 130 6.79 21.42 30.63
N SER A 131 6.48 21.78 29.38
CA SER A 131 6.48 23.17 28.92
C SER A 131 5.16 23.91 29.17
N HIS A 132 4.02 23.23 29.00
CA HIS A 132 2.68 23.84 29.01
C HIS A 132 1.76 23.26 30.08
N GLY A 133 2.17 22.20 30.79
CA GLY A 133 1.34 21.53 31.80
C GLY A 133 0.11 20.80 31.22
N THR A 134 0.04 20.65 29.90
CA THR A 134 -1.11 20.04 29.21
C THR A 134 -0.94 18.53 29.10
N ALA A 135 -1.98 17.78 29.44
CA ALA A 135 -2.03 16.34 29.26
C ALA A 135 -2.60 16.01 27.87
N LEU A 136 -1.73 15.77 26.89
CA LEU A 136 -2.17 15.29 25.57
C LEU A 136 -2.57 13.81 25.62
N ALA A 137 -3.52 13.41 24.78
CA ALA A 137 -3.88 12.01 24.60
C ALA A 137 -2.71 11.21 23.97
N PHE A 138 -2.55 9.95 24.36
CA PHE A 138 -1.59 9.07 23.68
C PHE A 138 -2.10 8.71 22.29
N PHE A 139 -1.19 8.61 21.34
CA PHE A 139 -1.53 8.08 20.02
C PHE A 139 -1.98 6.63 20.15
N ASN A 140 -3.20 6.35 19.69
CA ASN A 140 -3.74 5.00 19.63
C ASN A 140 -3.66 4.49 18.17
N PRO A 141 -2.85 3.46 17.87
CA PRO A 141 -2.76 2.89 16.53
C PRO A 141 -3.97 2.02 16.16
N PHE A 142 -4.80 1.62 17.14
CA PHE A 142 -5.94 0.73 16.95
C PHE A 142 -7.26 1.50 16.77
N THR A 143 -7.22 2.63 16.07
CA THR A 143 -8.43 3.35 15.66
C THR A 143 -9.00 2.74 14.37
N LEU A 144 -10.32 2.89 14.18
CA LEU A 144 -11.00 2.43 12.96
C LEU A 144 -10.36 3.06 11.71
N ASP A 145 -10.01 4.34 11.77
CA ASP A 145 -9.41 5.08 10.64
C ASP A 145 -8.02 4.53 10.27
N MET A 146 -7.20 4.16 11.25
CA MET A 146 -5.90 3.53 11.01
C MET A 146 -6.05 2.12 10.43
N LEU A 147 -7.02 1.34 10.90
CA LEU A 147 -7.33 0.03 10.36
C LEU A 147 -7.83 0.11 8.91
N GLN A 148 -8.70 1.07 8.60
CA GLN A 148 -9.16 1.35 7.24
C GLN A 148 -8.00 1.76 6.33
N SER A 149 -7.13 2.66 6.83
CA SER A 149 -5.93 3.08 6.11
C SER A 149 -4.96 1.93 5.85
N PHE A 150 -4.82 0.99 6.80
CA PHE A 150 -4.04 -0.22 6.62
C PHE A 150 -4.66 -1.16 5.59
N GLY A 151 -5.98 -1.30 5.57
CA GLY A 151 -6.70 -2.02 4.51
C GLY A 151 -6.39 -1.44 3.13
N PHE A 152 -6.49 -0.13 2.98
CA PHE A 152 -6.14 0.57 1.74
C PHE A 152 -4.66 0.41 1.37
N PHE A 153 -3.78 0.44 2.37
CA PHE A 153 -2.35 0.17 2.19
C PHE A 153 -2.10 -1.24 1.63
N ILE A 154 -2.75 -2.29 2.15
CA ILE A 154 -2.61 -3.66 1.65
C ILE A 154 -3.00 -3.75 0.18
N VAL A 155 -4.10 -3.07 -0.20
CA VAL A 155 -4.59 -3.04 -1.58
C VAL A 155 -3.57 -2.42 -2.51
N LEU A 156 -3.11 -1.20 -2.20
CA LEU A 156 -2.10 -0.55 -3.02
C LEU A 156 -0.78 -1.32 -3.02
N HIS A 157 -0.35 -1.83 -1.87
CA HIS A 157 0.85 -2.64 -1.74
C HIS A 157 0.81 -3.85 -2.68
N SER A 158 -0.32 -4.55 -2.78
CA SER A 158 -0.47 -5.71 -3.68
C SER A 158 -0.23 -5.35 -5.14
N ILE A 159 -0.74 -4.19 -5.60
CA ILE A 159 -0.57 -3.70 -6.98
C ILE A 159 0.91 -3.42 -7.27
N TYR A 160 1.59 -2.69 -6.39
CA TYR A 160 3.00 -2.34 -6.57
C TYR A 160 3.92 -3.56 -6.41
N PHE A 161 3.57 -4.49 -5.52
CA PHE A 161 4.27 -5.75 -5.34
C PHE A 161 4.17 -6.62 -6.59
N THR A 162 2.98 -6.77 -7.20
CA THR A 162 2.82 -7.46 -8.48
C THR A 162 3.54 -6.75 -9.61
N GLY A 163 3.43 -5.43 -9.67
CA GLY A 163 4.10 -4.62 -10.67
C GLY A 163 5.63 -4.74 -10.64
N SER A 164 6.22 -4.97 -9.47
CA SER A 164 7.66 -5.20 -9.34
C SER A 164 8.17 -6.45 -10.08
N LEU A 165 7.31 -7.44 -10.31
CA LEU A 165 7.58 -8.67 -11.07
C LEU A 165 7.24 -8.55 -12.57
N LEU A 166 6.40 -7.58 -12.94
CA LEU A 166 5.97 -7.38 -14.32
C LEU A 166 6.94 -6.46 -15.08
N PHE A 167 7.47 -5.42 -14.42
CA PHE A 167 8.29 -4.40 -15.07
C PHE A 167 9.79 -4.59 -14.84
N LYS A 168 10.58 -4.58 -15.93
CA LYS A 168 12.06 -4.74 -15.90
C LYS A 168 12.80 -3.57 -15.26
N SER A 169 12.55 -2.36 -15.78
CA SER A 169 13.19 -1.11 -15.36
C SER A 169 12.17 -0.11 -14.84
N SER A 170 12.57 0.73 -13.89
CA SER A 170 11.76 1.82 -13.31
C SER A 170 10.38 1.35 -12.83
N ARG A 171 10.37 0.28 -12.04
CA ARG A 171 9.16 -0.45 -11.60
C ARG A 171 8.11 0.47 -11.01
N PHE A 172 8.50 1.28 -10.02
CA PHE A 172 7.61 2.24 -9.37
C PHE A 172 6.94 3.18 -10.38
N MET A 173 7.73 3.80 -11.26
CA MET A 173 7.20 4.76 -12.23
C MET A 173 6.24 4.10 -13.22
N LYS A 174 6.57 2.89 -13.71
CA LYS A 174 5.72 2.16 -14.64
C LYS A 174 4.44 1.64 -14.01
N THR A 175 4.48 1.20 -12.75
CA THR A 175 3.27 0.82 -12.01
C THR A 175 2.37 2.01 -11.80
N THR A 176 2.92 3.15 -11.38
CA THR A 176 2.15 4.38 -11.18
C THR A 176 1.54 4.86 -12.50
N LEU A 177 2.31 4.86 -13.59
CA LEU A 177 1.81 5.25 -14.92
C LEU A 177 0.71 4.31 -15.41
N SER A 178 0.85 3.00 -15.19
CA SER A 178 -0.18 2.01 -15.54
C SER A 178 -1.47 2.21 -14.75
N ILE A 179 -1.37 2.55 -13.46
CA ILE A 179 -2.53 2.84 -12.61
C ILE A 179 -3.22 4.12 -13.09
N ILE A 180 -2.45 5.19 -13.36
CA ILE A 180 -2.99 6.45 -13.88
C ILE A 180 -3.67 6.23 -15.23
N ALA A 181 -3.03 5.53 -16.16
CA ALA A 181 -3.61 5.21 -17.45
C ALA A 181 -4.90 4.41 -17.32
N PHE A 182 -4.93 3.43 -16.40
CA PHE A 182 -6.14 2.67 -16.10
C PHE A 182 -7.28 3.58 -15.63
N PHE A 183 -7.03 4.46 -14.64
CA PHE A 183 -8.04 5.40 -14.14
C PHE A 183 -8.55 6.36 -15.22
N ILE A 184 -7.67 6.86 -16.09
CA ILE A 184 -8.06 7.73 -17.22
C ILE A 184 -8.98 6.98 -18.18
N ILE A 185 -8.62 5.76 -18.59
CA ILE A 185 -9.41 4.95 -19.53
C ILE A 185 -10.77 4.61 -18.91
N THR A 186 -10.81 4.20 -17.64
CA THR A 186 -12.07 3.91 -16.95
C THR A 186 -12.91 5.16 -16.77
N GLY A 187 -12.29 6.31 -16.48
CA GLY A 187 -12.98 7.59 -16.32
C GLY A 187 -13.65 8.02 -17.61
N ILE A 188 -12.92 7.97 -18.73
CA ILE A 188 -13.47 8.27 -20.07
C ILE A 188 -14.62 7.29 -20.38
N SER A 189 -14.43 6.00 -20.11
CA SER A 189 -15.45 4.98 -20.38
C SER A 189 -16.74 5.23 -19.58
N VAL A 190 -16.64 5.54 -18.28
CA VAL A 190 -17.79 5.89 -17.44
C VAL A 190 -18.46 7.18 -17.92
N MET A 191 -17.69 8.21 -18.26
CA MET A 191 -18.23 9.46 -18.81
C MET A 191 -19.00 9.22 -20.12
N THR A 192 -18.45 8.42 -21.04
CA THR A 192 -19.13 8.08 -22.30
C THR A 192 -20.42 7.29 -22.07
N PHE A 193 -20.40 6.34 -21.13
CA PHE A 193 -21.58 5.54 -20.77
C PHE A 193 -22.68 6.40 -20.13
N MET A 194 -22.30 7.31 -19.23
CA MET A 194 -23.22 8.27 -18.63
C MET A 194 -23.79 9.23 -19.68
N SER A 195 -22.97 9.72 -20.62
CA SER A 195 -23.47 10.61 -21.67
C SER A 195 -24.47 9.90 -22.58
N LEU A 196 -24.24 8.64 -22.93
CA LEU A 196 -25.18 7.86 -23.75
C LEU A 196 -26.50 7.62 -22.98
N SER A 197 -26.41 7.21 -21.72
CA SER A 197 -27.59 6.96 -20.87
C SER A 197 -28.40 8.23 -20.60
N LEU A 198 -27.72 9.38 -20.43
CA LEU A 198 -28.37 10.68 -20.27
C LEU A 198 -29.03 11.15 -21.57
N VAL A 199 -28.41 10.94 -22.73
CA VAL A 199 -29.03 11.25 -24.03
C VAL A 199 -30.27 10.40 -24.25
N ASP A 200 -30.21 9.10 -23.94
CA ASP A 200 -31.37 8.21 -24.04
C ASP A 200 -32.49 8.60 -23.07
N PHE A 201 -32.14 9.02 -21.85
CA PHE A 201 -33.09 9.54 -20.87
C PHE A 201 -33.72 10.86 -21.34
N PHE A 202 -32.91 11.81 -21.81
CA PHE A 202 -33.40 13.10 -22.31
C PHE A 202 -34.27 12.93 -23.56
N MET A 203 -33.91 12.06 -24.50
CA MET A 203 -34.74 11.78 -25.69
C MET A 203 -36.08 11.14 -25.32
N LYS A 204 -36.12 10.30 -24.28
CA LYS A 204 -37.37 9.71 -23.76
C LYS A 204 -38.21 10.71 -22.95
N SER A 205 -37.58 11.58 -22.16
CA SER A 205 -38.26 12.57 -21.31
C SER A 205 -38.71 13.82 -22.06
N PHE A 206 -38.05 14.25 -23.14
CA PHE A 206 -38.54 15.37 -23.96
C PHE A 206 -39.84 15.06 -24.73
N GLY A 207 -40.26 13.79 -24.79
CA GLY A 207 -41.59 13.39 -25.24
C GLY A 207 -42.71 13.62 -24.21
N SER A 208 -42.37 13.94 -22.95
CA SER A 208 -43.33 14.14 -21.86
C SER A 208 -42.87 15.24 -20.90
N THR A 209 -43.44 16.44 -21.02
CA THR A 209 -43.48 17.56 -20.05
C THR A 209 -42.45 17.53 -18.91
N MET A 210 -41.44 18.39 -19.01
CA MET A 210 -40.37 18.56 -18.02
C MET A 210 -40.86 18.93 -16.61
N PRO A 211 -40.50 18.15 -15.58
CA PRO A 211 -40.36 18.64 -14.22
C PRO A 211 -38.88 18.96 -13.93
N ASN A 212 -38.65 20.10 -13.29
CA ASN A 212 -37.36 20.59 -12.78
C ASN A 212 -36.69 19.56 -11.84
N SER A 213 -35.88 18.65 -12.40
CA SER A 213 -35.28 17.52 -11.69
C SER A 213 -33.75 17.59 -11.57
N PHE A 214 -33.16 18.79 -11.66
CA PHE A 214 -31.72 18.99 -11.39
C PHE A 214 -31.34 18.85 -9.90
N GLY A 215 -32.31 18.81 -8.98
CA GLY A 215 -32.06 18.64 -7.54
C GLY A 215 -31.93 17.18 -7.06
N VAL A 216 -32.24 16.18 -7.90
CA VAL A 216 -32.32 14.76 -7.46
C VAL A 216 -30.96 14.06 -7.47
N PHE A 217 -29.98 14.57 -8.21
CA PHE A 217 -28.68 13.89 -8.36
C PHE A 217 -27.75 13.99 -7.14
N ASN A 218 -28.01 14.89 -6.19
CA ASN A 218 -27.09 15.12 -5.07
C ASN A 218 -27.42 14.28 -3.83
N ASP A 219 -28.68 13.89 -3.63
CA ASP A 219 -29.13 13.23 -2.38
C ASP A 219 -29.29 11.70 -2.50
N SER A 220 -29.18 11.10 -3.70
CA SER A 220 -29.55 9.69 -3.92
C SER A 220 -28.42 8.73 -4.32
N MET A 221 -27.14 9.12 -4.20
CA MET A 221 -26.01 8.21 -4.49
C MET A 221 -25.47 7.43 -3.28
N ASN A 222 -26.21 7.34 -2.19
CA ASN A 222 -25.98 6.31 -1.17
C ASN A 222 -26.64 4.99 -1.63
N PHE A 223 -26.07 4.34 -2.64
CA PHE A 223 -26.45 2.97 -2.98
C PHE A 223 -25.73 2.01 -2.02
N PRO A 224 -26.38 1.46 -0.99
CA PRO A 224 -25.73 0.55 -0.05
C PRO A 224 -25.12 -0.66 -0.76
N VAL A 225 -25.74 -1.11 -1.84
CA VAL A 225 -25.23 -2.21 -2.69
C VAL A 225 -23.87 -1.88 -3.30
N LEU A 226 -23.64 -0.65 -3.77
CA LEU A 226 -22.36 -0.25 -4.37
C LEU A 226 -21.23 -0.28 -3.34
N SER A 227 -21.50 0.15 -2.10
CA SER A 227 -20.52 0.13 -1.02
C SER A 227 -20.09 -1.30 -0.65
N VAL A 228 -21.04 -2.26 -0.66
CA VAL A 228 -20.76 -3.67 -0.37
C VAL A 228 -19.94 -4.30 -1.50
N VAL A 229 -20.33 -4.08 -2.76
CA VAL A 229 -19.59 -4.57 -3.93
C VAL A 229 -18.16 -4.02 -3.93
N TRP A 230 -18.00 -2.72 -3.62
CA TRP A 230 -16.68 -2.09 -3.52
C TRP A 230 -15.81 -2.73 -2.43
N ASN A 231 -16.37 -2.99 -1.24
CA ASN A 231 -15.64 -3.64 -0.15
C ASN A 231 -15.23 -5.08 -0.49
N ILE A 232 -16.12 -5.86 -1.14
CA ILE A 232 -15.79 -7.22 -1.60
C ILE A 232 -14.66 -7.16 -2.63
N PHE A 233 -14.75 -6.23 -3.60
CA PHE A 233 -13.73 -6.04 -4.61
C PHE A 233 -12.37 -5.68 -4.01
N LEU A 234 -12.33 -4.80 -3.01
CA LEU A 234 -11.11 -4.41 -2.30
C LEU A 234 -10.46 -5.59 -1.56
N ILE A 235 -11.23 -6.56 -1.07
CA ILE A 235 -10.67 -7.74 -0.39
C ILE A 235 -10.18 -8.78 -1.41
N LEU A 236 -10.91 -8.97 -2.51
CA LEU A 236 -10.62 -10.01 -3.49
C LEU A 236 -9.43 -9.65 -4.39
N LEU A 237 -9.26 -8.36 -4.71
CA LEU A 237 -8.21 -7.86 -5.60
C LEU A 237 -6.78 -8.17 -5.08
N PRO A 238 -6.42 -7.91 -3.81
CA PRO A 238 -5.11 -8.29 -3.27
C PRO A 238 -4.82 -9.79 -3.36
N ILE A 239 -5.83 -10.62 -3.08
CA ILE A 239 -5.70 -12.09 -3.12
C ILE A 239 -5.39 -12.55 -4.55
N ALA A 240 -6.12 -12.02 -5.54
CA ALA A 240 -5.89 -12.31 -6.94
C ALA A 240 -4.49 -11.83 -7.39
N LEU A 241 -4.09 -10.63 -7.02
CA LEU A 241 -2.79 -10.05 -7.39
C LEU A 241 -1.60 -10.80 -6.78
N TYR A 242 -1.68 -11.16 -5.49
CA TYR A 242 -0.64 -11.99 -4.87
C TYR A 242 -0.54 -13.37 -5.52
N SER A 243 -1.67 -13.96 -5.93
CA SER A 243 -1.69 -15.24 -6.65
C SER A 243 -1.00 -15.12 -8.02
N ILE A 244 -1.29 -14.06 -8.77
CA ILE A 244 -0.63 -13.78 -10.07
C ILE A 244 0.87 -13.58 -9.88
N SER A 245 1.28 -12.82 -8.86
CA SER A 245 2.69 -12.62 -8.50
C SER A 245 3.41 -13.93 -8.23
N TYR A 246 2.79 -14.83 -7.46
CA TYR A 246 3.36 -16.13 -7.14
C TYR A 246 3.57 -16.99 -8.41
N ILE A 247 2.56 -17.06 -9.28
CA ILE A 247 2.65 -17.80 -10.56
C ILE A 247 3.76 -17.21 -11.44
N ARG A 248 3.87 -15.88 -11.49
CA ARG A 248 4.90 -15.20 -12.29
C ARG A 248 6.30 -15.49 -11.76
N MET A 249 6.48 -15.51 -10.43
CA MET A 249 7.75 -15.85 -9.79
C MET A 249 8.20 -17.27 -10.16
N LYS A 250 7.29 -18.25 -10.11
CA LYS A 250 7.58 -19.64 -10.49
C LYS A 250 8.06 -19.78 -11.94
N LYS A 251 7.54 -18.96 -12.87
CA LYS A 251 7.95 -18.99 -14.28
C LYS A 251 9.37 -18.47 -14.53
N LEU A 252 9.92 -17.68 -13.61
CA LEU A 252 11.24 -17.07 -13.76
C LEU A 252 12.39 -18.03 -13.43
N GLU A 253 12.12 -19.11 -12.70
CA GLU A 253 13.15 -20.09 -12.32
C GLU A 253 13.32 -21.23 -13.34
N VAL A 254 12.32 -21.41 -14.22
CA VAL A 254 12.32 -22.48 -15.24
C VAL A 254 13.07 -22.04 -16.51
N LYS A 255 13.45 -20.76 -16.61
CA LYS A 255 14.23 -20.19 -17.72
C LYS A 255 15.70 -20.12 -17.37
#